data_AF-A0A9E2PA34-F1
#
_entry.id   AF-A0A9E2PA34-F1
#
_cell.length_a   1.000
_cell.length_b   1.000
_cell.length_c   1.000
_cell.angle_alpha   90.00
_cell.angle_beta   90.00
_cell.angle_gamma   90.00
#
_symmetry.space_group_name_H-M   'P 1'
#
loop_
_entity.id
_entity.type
_entity.pdbx_description
1 polymer ?
#
loop_
_entity_poly.entity_id
_entity_poly.type
_entity_poly.pdbx_seq_one_letter_code
_entity_poly.pdbx_strand_id
1 'polypeptide(L)'
;MPIPGNLLTTAMAVMPHTNVDRALEIALSLDIPFWPQLPNYSYYEDMYVQAAEHFPGILLDIKNKTLRFSLEKFIGEFEETMSHFDEPEYFDISNTYSEVYHKFLSRDLSDRPAIRGQLEGPISFGFNIMDENKRPILFDDTVRPFMLEFMTKRINIQLSRLKKLNKNAFMFIDEPGLQFLFSAMSGFGDMKAKGDLDLFFSMLDRPCGIHLCGNPDWDFLLNLNLDILSLDIYTNAEIFSSYASSIKRFIDRGGVIVWGIVPTGFENFEKENIASLINRLEETWQVLSKKGI
;
A
#
# COMPACT_ATOMS: atom_id res chain seq x y z
N MET A 1 13.31 -2.85 -15.57
CA MET A 1 12.22 -3.56 -16.28
C MET A 1 10.96 -2.78 -16.01
N PRO A 2 10.21 -2.32 -17.02
CA PRO A 2 8.91 -1.72 -16.77
C PRO A 2 8.00 -2.78 -16.16
N ILE A 3 7.18 -2.39 -15.18
CA ILE A 3 6.07 -3.21 -14.69
C ILE A 3 5.19 -3.56 -15.89
N PRO A 4 4.80 -4.83 -16.07
CA PRO A 4 4.09 -5.24 -17.27
C PRO A 4 2.73 -4.52 -17.36
N GLY A 5 2.49 -3.85 -18.49
CA GLY A 5 1.21 -3.21 -18.83
C GLY A 5 0.22 -4.21 -19.45
N ASN A 6 -0.57 -3.77 -20.44
CA ASN A 6 -1.51 -4.61 -21.20
C ASN A 6 -2.72 -5.13 -20.40
N LEU A 7 -3.24 -4.33 -19.46
CA LEU A 7 -4.47 -4.62 -18.72
C LEU A 7 -4.44 -5.95 -17.94
N LEU A 8 -3.25 -6.36 -17.46
CA LEU A 8 -3.12 -7.51 -16.56
C LEU A 8 -3.90 -7.28 -15.27
N THR A 9 -4.54 -8.34 -14.78
CA THR A 9 -5.41 -8.27 -13.61
C THR A 9 -4.65 -8.44 -12.30
N THR A 10 -5.05 -7.65 -11.31
CA THR A 10 -4.71 -7.77 -9.88
C THR A 10 -5.92 -7.27 -9.09
N ALA A 11 -5.95 -7.48 -7.77
CA ALA A 11 -6.99 -6.96 -6.89
C ALA A 11 -6.39 -6.25 -5.68
N MET A 12 -7.27 -5.70 -4.83
CA MET A 12 -6.94 -5.25 -3.49
C MET A 12 -6.45 -6.39 -2.62
N ALA A 13 -5.48 -6.12 -1.74
CA ALA A 13 -4.86 -7.15 -0.91
C ALA A 13 -5.73 -7.60 0.27
N VAL A 14 -6.46 -6.66 0.90
CA VAL A 14 -7.31 -6.96 2.05
C VAL A 14 -8.55 -7.72 1.59
N MET A 15 -8.79 -8.90 2.15
CA MET A 15 -9.93 -9.75 1.80
C MET A 15 -10.73 -10.17 3.03
N PRO A 16 -12.07 -10.35 2.90
CA PRO A 16 -12.93 -10.71 4.03
C PRO A 16 -12.84 -12.20 4.41
N HIS A 17 -11.95 -12.96 3.78
CA HIS A 17 -11.85 -14.42 3.94
C HIS A 17 -11.40 -14.79 5.35
N THR A 18 -11.95 -15.90 5.85
CA THR A 18 -11.55 -16.55 7.11
C THR A 18 -10.78 -17.85 6.88
N ASN A 19 -10.51 -18.21 5.62
CA ASN A 19 -9.76 -19.40 5.23
C ASN A 19 -8.61 -18.99 4.32
N VAL A 20 -7.38 -19.27 4.77
CA VAL A 20 -6.14 -18.91 4.10
C VAL A 20 -6.03 -19.50 2.69
N ASP A 21 -6.33 -20.79 2.54
CA ASP A 21 -6.13 -21.49 1.27
C ASP A 21 -7.11 -21.00 0.19
N ARG A 22 -8.37 -20.71 0.56
CA ARG A 22 -9.35 -20.13 -0.37
C ARG A 22 -8.98 -18.71 -0.80
N ALA A 23 -8.48 -17.89 0.12
CA ALA A 23 -8.03 -16.55 -0.22
C ALA A 23 -6.85 -16.59 -1.19
N LEU A 24 -5.88 -17.48 -0.94
CA LEU A 24 -4.74 -17.69 -1.83
C LEU A 24 -5.15 -18.22 -3.20
N GLU A 25 -6.10 -19.17 -3.27
CA GLU A 25 -6.63 -19.68 -4.54
C GLU A 25 -7.15 -18.54 -5.43
N ILE A 26 -7.93 -17.61 -4.85
CA ILE A 26 -8.45 -16.44 -5.57
C ILE A 26 -7.30 -15.50 -5.97
N ALA A 27 -6.40 -15.17 -5.05
CA ALA A 27 -5.30 -14.25 -5.35
C ALA A 27 -4.36 -14.80 -6.43
N LEU A 28 -4.15 -16.13 -6.47
CA LEU A 28 -3.34 -16.83 -7.48
C LEU A 28 -4.05 -17.00 -8.84
N SER A 29 -5.36 -16.77 -8.90
CA SER A 29 -6.14 -16.86 -10.15
C SER A 29 -5.95 -15.65 -11.09
N LEU A 30 -5.41 -14.54 -10.58
CA LEU A 30 -5.16 -13.32 -11.35
C LEU A 30 -3.85 -13.40 -12.14
N ASP A 31 -3.71 -12.52 -13.13
CA ASP A 31 -2.50 -12.45 -13.95
C ASP A 31 -1.27 -12.04 -13.12
N ILE A 32 -1.44 -11.04 -12.26
CA ILE A 32 -0.44 -10.56 -11.30
C ILE A 32 -0.93 -10.95 -9.89
N PRO A 33 -0.53 -12.12 -9.38
CA PRO A 33 -0.96 -12.56 -8.07
C PRO A 33 -0.27 -11.79 -6.93
N PHE A 34 -0.91 -11.85 -5.78
CA PHE A 34 -0.50 -11.20 -4.54
C PHE A 34 -0.78 -12.12 -3.34
N TRP A 35 -0.22 -11.79 -2.18
CA TRP A 35 -0.58 -12.45 -0.92
C TRP A 35 -1.68 -11.63 -0.22
N PRO A 36 -2.84 -12.19 0.12
CA PRO A 36 -3.90 -11.39 0.74
C PRO A 36 -3.68 -11.14 2.24
N GLN A 37 -4.22 -10.03 2.73
CA GLN A 37 -4.29 -9.71 4.17
C GLN A 37 -5.68 -10.05 4.69
N LEU A 38 -5.75 -10.86 5.76
CA LEU A 38 -6.97 -11.53 6.21
C LEU A 38 -7.36 -11.17 7.67
N PRO A 39 -7.76 -9.91 7.96
CA PRO A 39 -8.08 -9.48 9.33
C PRO A 39 -9.23 -10.25 10.00
N ASN A 40 -10.09 -10.90 9.20
CA ASN A 40 -11.17 -11.77 9.70
C ASN A 40 -10.70 -13.19 10.05
N TYR A 41 -9.57 -13.65 9.48
CA TYR A 41 -8.94 -14.91 9.86
C TYR A 41 -8.19 -14.75 11.19
N SER A 42 -7.37 -13.71 11.30
CA SER A 42 -6.59 -13.38 12.49
C SER A 42 -6.33 -11.88 12.54
N TYR A 43 -6.38 -11.26 13.72
CA TYR A 43 -6.03 -9.84 13.85
C TYR A 43 -4.53 -9.58 13.62
N TYR A 44 -3.69 -10.62 13.70
CA TYR A 44 -2.31 -10.55 13.24
C TYR A 44 -2.19 -10.27 11.74
N GLU A 45 -3.18 -10.66 10.94
CA GLU A 45 -3.22 -10.46 9.49
C GLU A 45 -3.83 -9.10 9.08
N ASP A 46 -4.11 -8.23 10.06
CA ASP A 46 -4.52 -6.85 9.80
C ASP A 46 -3.34 -6.04 9.25
N MET A 47 -3.61 -5.20 8.24
CA MET A 47 -2.58 -4.45 7.53
C MET A 47 -1.71 -3.55 8.43
N TYR A 48 -2.30 -2.92 9.44
CA TYR A 48 -1.56 -2.06 10.37
C TYR A 48 -0.80 -2.89 11.39
N VAL A 49 -1.38 -3.99 11.85
CA VAL A 49 -0.73 -4.92 12.79
C VAL A 49 0.49 -5.56 12.14
N GLN A 50 0.37 -6.00 10.89
CA GLN A 50 1.50 -6.53 10.12
C GLN A 50 2.60 -5.48 9.95
N ALA A 51 2.26 -4.25 9.55
CA ALA A 51 3.24 -3.17 9.41
C ALA A 51 3.92 -2.78 10.74
N ALA A 52 3.22 -2.95 11.86
CA ALA A 52 3.69 -2.62 13.21
C ALA A 52 4.56 -3.70 13.87
N GLU A 53 4.64 -4.91 13.29
CA GLU A 53 5.52 -5.97 13.81
C GLU A 53 6.94 -5.43 13.99
N HIS A 54 7.50 -5.65 15.19
CA HIS A 54 8.82 -5.19 15.62
C HIS A 54 9.06 -3.67 15.62
N PHE A 55 8.04 -2.85 15.35
CA PHE A 55 8.15 -1.41 15.56
C PHE A 55 8.18 -1.12 17.08
N PRO A 56 9.19 -0.40 17.59
CA PRO A 56 9.31 -0.13 19.02
C PRO A 56 8.14 0.71 19.52
N GLY A 57 7.73 0.48 20.77
CA GLY A 57 6.63 1.25 21.38
C GLY A 57 5.23 0.76 21.04
N ILE A 58 5.08 -0.30 20.24
CA ILE A 58 3.78 -0.86 19.88
C ILE A 58 3.13 -1.59 21.07
N LEU A 59 1.89 -1.24 21.35
CA LEU A 59 1.01 -1.89 22.30
C LEU A 59 -0.10 -2.62 21.53
N LEU A 60 0.11 -3.91 21.25
CA LEU A 60 -0.82 -4.75 20.53
C LEU A 60 -1.67 -5.59 21.49
N ASP A 61 -3.00 -5.45 21.40
CA ASP A 61 -3.96 -6.27 22.12
C ASP A 61 -4.80 -7.07 21.11
N ILE A 62 -4.46 -8.35 20.95
CA ILE A 62 -5.16 -9.26 20.03
C ILE A 62 -6.60 -9.53 20.47
N LYS A 63 -6.85 -9.58 21.77
CA LYS A 63 -8.18 -9.92 22.31
C LYS A 63 -9.17 -8.79 22.07
N ASN A 64 -8.75 -7.56 22.32
CA ASN A 64 -9.58 -6.37 22.12
C ASN A 64 -9.43 -5.75 20.73
N LYS A 65 -8.57 -6.31 19.87
CA LYS A 65 -8.25 -5.83 18.53
C LYS A 65 -7.84 -4.36 18.52
N THR A 66 -6.89 -4.00 19.38
CA THR A 66 -6.37 -2.63 19.45
C THR A 66 -4.88 -2.61 19.18
N LEU A 67 -4.45 -1.60 18.42
CA LEU A 67 -3.06 -1.26 18.16
C LEU A 67 -2.84 0.18 18.63
N ARG A 68 -1.91 0.37 19.59
CA ARG A 68 -1.60 1.68 20.20
C ARG A 68 -0.10 1.88 20.28
N PHE A 69 0.31 3.10 20.62
CA PHE A 69 1.70 3.46 20.82
C PHE A 69 1.97 3.95 22.24
N SER A 70 3.18 3.71 22.73
CA SER A 70 3.71 4.28 23.96
C SER A 70 5.11 4.82 23.71
N LEU A 71 5.30 6.12 23.95
CA LEU A 71 6.61 6.76 23.80
C LEU A 71 7.63 6.23 24.81
N GLU A 72 7.21 5.91 26.04
CA GLU A 72 8.08 5.31 27.05
C GLU A 72 8.63 3.95 26.58
N LYS A 73 7.75 3.08 26.06
CA LYS A 73 8.14 1.79 25.50
C LYS A 73 9.01 1.97 24.25
N PHE A 74 8.69 2.94 23.39
CA PHE A 74 9.51 3.27 22.22
C PHE A 74 10.95 3.60 22.62
N ILE A 75 11.13 4.49 23.60
CA ILE A 75 12.46 4.87 24.11
C ILE A 75 13.18 3.65 24.69
N GLY A 76 12.47 2.80 25.44
CA GLY A 76 13.04 1.58 26.04
C GLY A 76 13.46 0.51 25.02
N GLU A 77 12.80 0.43 23.87
CA GLU A 77 13.05 -0.58 22.83
C GLU A 77 13.88 -0.05 21.66
N PHE A 78 14.17 1.25 21.63
CA PHE A 78 14.84 1.90 20.50
C PHE A 78 16.24 1.33 20.26
N GLU A 79 17.06 1.22 21.31
CA GLU A 79 18.44 0.71 21.19
C GLU A 79 18.47 -0.75 20.71
N GLU A 80 17.56 -1.59 21.23
CA GLU A 80 17.43 -2.99 20.80
C GLU A 80 17.03 -3.06 19.32
N THR A 81 16.00 -2.31 18.91
CA THR A 81 15.58 -2.25 17.51
C THR A 81 16.72 -1.79 16.60
N MET A 82 17.47 -0.77 17.00
CA MET A 82 18.62 -0.27 16.25
C MET A 82 19.76 -1.29 16.15
N SER A 83 19.91 -2.19 17.14
CA SER A 83 20.91 -3.25 17.07
C SER A 83 20.60 -4.29 15.99
N HIS A 84 19.32 -4.48 15.64
CA HIS A 84 18.85 -5.38 14.59
C HIS A 84 18.78 -4.70 13.20
N PHE A 85 19.21 -3.44 13.05
CA PHE A 85 19.00 -2.70 11.80
C PHE A 85 19.66 -3.32 10.57
N ASP A 86 20.69 -4.14 10.77
CA ASP A 86 21.41 -4.86 9.72
C ASP A 86 20.93 -6.33 9.57
N GLU A 87 19.86 -6.74 10.27
CA GLU A 87 19.28 -8.08 10.22
C GLU A 87 17.99 -8.09 9.38
N PRO A 88 18.03 -8.52 8.10
CA PRO A 88 16.87 -8.50 7.21
C PRO A 88 15.63 -9.20 7.77
N GLU A 89 15.83 -10.31 8.49
CA GLU A 89 14.76 -11.13 9.06
C GLU A 89 13.93 -10.37 10.10
N TYR A 90 14.51 -9.38 10.79
CA TYR A 90 13.81 -8.54 11.77
C TYR A 90 12.75 -7.64 11.12
N PHE A 91 12.96 -7.27 9.85
CA PHE A 91 12.07 -6.38 9.09
C PHE A 91 11.08 -7.12 8.18
N ASP A 92 11.22 -8.44 8.03
CA ASP A 92 10.27 -9.26 7.28
C ASP A 92 8.97 -9.47 8.08
N ILE A 93 7.96 -10.08 7.46
CA ILE A 93 6.73 -10.48 8.14
C ILE A 93 6.93 -11.90 8.68
N SER A 94 6.78 -12.14 9.98
CA SER A 94 6.94 -13.49 10.55
C SER A 94 5.74 -14.40 10.27
N ASN A 95 5.90 -15.72 10.51
CA ASN A 95 4.80 -16.67 10.43
C ASN A 95 3.66 -16.36 11.42
N THR A 96 3.95 -15.66 12.52
CA THR A 96 2.94 -15.24 13.49
C THR A 96 2.06 -14.14 12.92
N TYR A 97 2.65 -13.20 12.16
CA TYR A 97 1.96 -12.05 11.61
C TYR A 97 1.33 -12.31 10.24
N SER A 98 1.80 -13.32 9.49
CA SER A 98 1.07 -13.78 8.31
C SER A 98 1.39 -15.22 7.93
N GLU A 99 0.42 -16.12 8.13
CA GLU A 99 0.51 -17.46 7.54
C GLU A 99 0.38 -17.39 6.01
N VAL A 100 -0.45 -16.46 5.53
CA VAL A 100 -0.77 -16.27 4.12
C VAL A 100 0.48 -15.90 3.32
N TYR A 101 1.28 -14.96 3.82
CA TYR A 101 2.52 -14.51 3.18
C TYR A 101 3.54 -15.64 3.02
N HIS A 102 3.78 -16.43 4.08
CA HIS A 102 4.74 -17.54 4.00
C HIS A 102 4.25 -18.66 3.07
N LYS A 103 2.95 -18.95 3.06
CA LYS A 103 2.35 -19.87 2.08
C LYS A 103 2.49 -19.35 0.64
N PHE A 104 2.31 -18.05 0.42
CA PHE A 104 2.51 -17.43 -0.90
C PHE A 104 3.98 -17.54 -1.35
N LEU A 105 4.94 -17.26 -0.46
CA LEU A 105 6.37 -17.37 -0.74
C LEU A 105 6.84 -18.80 -1.02
N SER A 106 6.08 -19.81 -0.61
CA SER A 106 6.38 -21.22 -0.91
C SER A 106 5.95 -21.67 -2.31
N ARG A 107 5.25 -20.82 -3.08
CA ARG A 107 4.76 -21.15 -4.42
C ARG A 107 5.82 -20.84 -5.48
N ASP A 108 5.82 -21.64 -6.55
CA ASP A 108 6.49 -21.26 -7.79
C ASP A 108 5.61 -20.27 -8.55
N LEU A 109 6.12 -19.05 -8.71
CA LEU A 109 5.44 -17.94 -9.38
C LEU A 109 6.31 -17.35 -10.50
N SER A 110 7.32 -18.11 -10.94
CA SER A 110 8.28 -17.67 -11.95
C SER A 110 7.67 -17.56 -13.35
N ASP A 111 6.56 -18.25 -13.59
CA ASP A 111 5.79 -18.25 -14.84
C ASP A 111 4.84 -17.04 -14.98
N ARG A 112 4.55 -16.35 -13.88
CA ARG A 112 3.66 -15.19 -13.86
C ARG A 112 4.33 -13.98 -14.52
N PRO A 113 3.58 -13.13 -15.25
CA PRO A 113 4.10 -11.89 -15.82
C PRO A 113 4.78 -10.99 -14.78
N ALA A 114 4.19 -10.90 -13.58
CA ALA A 114 4.74 -10.27 -12.40
C ALA A 114 4.02 -10.84 -11.17
N ILE A 115 4.53 -10.52 -9.97
CA ILE A 115 3.82 -10.70 -8.70
C ILE A 115 3.93 -9.40 -7.92
N ARG A 116 3.09 -9.23 -6.90
CA ARG A 116 3.22 -8.05 -6.04
C ARG A 116 3.13 -8.38 -4.56
N GLY A 117 3.77 -7.54 -3.78
CA GLY A 117 3.53 -7.42 -2.35
C GLY A 117 2.78 -6.14 -2.03
N GLN A 118 2.51 -5.97 -0.75
CA GLN A 118 1.98 -4.72 -0.21
C GLN A 118 2.46 -4.52 1.21
N LEU A 119 2.50 -3.26 1.64
CA LEU A 119 2.62 -2.88 3.04
C LEU A 119 1.97 -1.53 3.23
N GLU A 120 1.48 -1.27 4.45
CA GLU A 120 1.00 0.06 4.81
C GLU A 120 2.11 1.09 4.65
N GLY A 121 1.75 2.27 4.16
CA GLY A 121 2.64 3.41 4.03
C GLY A 121 2.73 4.28 5.29
N PRO A 122 3.79 5.09 5.39
CA PRO A 122 4.10 5.85 6.60
C PRO A 122 3.05 6.86 7.01
N ILE A 123 2.34 7.46 6.07
CA ILE A 123 1.33 8.47 6.41
C ILE A 123 0.16 7.79 7.10
N SER A 124 -0.35 6.73 6.51
CA SER A 124 -1.52 6.00 7.01
C SER A 124 -1.21 5.26 8.31
N PHE A 125 -0.04 4.60 8.38
CA PHE A 125 0.46 4.00 9.61
C PHE A 125 0.57 5.03 10.74
N GLY A 126 1.22 6.17 10.45
CA GLY A 126 1.42 7.23 11.44
C GLY A 126 0.13 7.94 11.86
N PHE A 127 -0.88 7.98 10.99
CA PHE A 127 -2.21 8.53 11.31
C PHE A 127 -3.05 7.59 12.18
N ASN A 128 -3.03 6.29 11.89
CA ASN A 128 -3.89 5.31 12.54
C ASN A 128 -3.39 4.94 13.94
N ILE A 129 -2.07 4.88 14.12
CA ILE A 129 -1.48 4.53 15.41
C ILE A 129 -1.42 5.77 16.30
N MET A 130 -2.09 5.69 17.44
CA MET A 130 -2.25 6.79 18.39
C MET A 130 -1.49 6.53 19.70
N ASP A 131 -0.96 7.59 20.29
CA ASP A 131 -0.38 7.61 21.63
C ASP A 131 -1.46 7.58 22.74
N GLU A 132 -1.04 7.63 23.99
CA GLU A 132 -1.90 7.67 25.17
C GLU A 132 -2.84 8.89 25.22
N ASN A 133 -2.50 9.97 24.52
CA ASN A 133 -3.28 11.20 24.41
C ASN A 133 -4.20 11.22 23.17
N LYS A 134 -4.30 10.10 22.45
CA LYS A 134 -5.02 9.96 21.17
C LYS A 134 -4.46 10.87 20.07
N ARG A 135 -3.19 11.23 20.15
CA ARG A 135 -2.48 11.96 19.10
C ARG A 135 -1.83 10.94 18.16
N PRO A 136 -2.04 11.07 16.84
CA PRO A 136 -1.34 10.23 15.88
C PRO A 136 0.18 10.40 15.95
N ILE A 137 0.91 9.29 15.87
CA ILE A 137 2.38 9.29 15.95
C ILE A 137 3.04 10.01 14.78
N LEU A 138 2.33 10.21 13.66
CA LEU A 138 2.79 11.03 12.53
C LEU A 138 3.19 12.45 12.99
N PHE A 139 2.57 12.97 14.04
CA PHE A 139 2.87 14.31 14.54
C PHE A 139 4.01 14.38 15.54
N ASP A 140 4.63 13.25 15.87
CA ASP A 140 5.77 13.20 16.78
C ASP A 140 7.08 13.36 15.98
N ASP A 141 7.81 14.43 16.24
CA ASP A 141 9.06 14.73 15.53
C ASP A 141 10.23 13.82 15.91
N THR A 142 10.11 13.07 17.02
CA THR A 142 11.09 12.07 17.46
C THR A 142 10.82 10.73 16.77
N VAL A 143 9.56 10.31 16.72
CA VAL A 143 9.17 9.00 16.19
C VAL A 143 9.10 8.99 14.67
N ARG A 144 8.60 10.06 14.04
CA ARG A 144 8.32 10.09 12.60
C ARG A 144 9.55 9.78 11.73
N PRO A 145 10.74 10.40 11.91
CA PRO A 145 11.89 10.09 11.05
C PRO A 145 12.30 8.62 11.11
N PHE A 146 12.31 8.03 12.31
CA PHE A 146 12.60 6.62 12.51
C PHE A 146 11.53 5.71 11.89
N MET A 147 10.25 6.08 12.01
CA MET A 147 9.14 5.38 11.35
C MET A 147 9.33 5.30 9.83
N LEU A 148 9.72 6.39 9.17
CA LEU A 148 9.98 6.39 7.72
C LEU A 148 11.08 5.38 7.35
N GLU A 149 12.19 5.38 8.08
CA GLU A 149 13.33 4.50 7.83
C GLU A 149 12.99 3.03 8.10
N PHE A 150 12.32 2.76 9.22
CA PHE A 150 11.86 1.42 9.60
C PHE A 150 10.94 0.83 8.53
N MET A 151 9.93 1.58 8.10
CA MET A 151 8.97 1.10 7.09
C MET A 151 9.62 0.89 5.73
N THR A 152 10.57 1.75 5.36
CA THR A 152 11.37 1.56 4.14
C THR A 152 12.10 0.22 4.17
N LYS A 153 12.77 -0.12 5.29
CA LYS A 153 13.46 -1.41 5.43
C LYS A 153 12.50 -2.58 5.25
N ARG A 154 11.33 -2.54 5.89
CA ARG A 154 10.32 -3.60 5.73
C ARG A 154 9.88 -3.79 4.28
N ILE A 155 9.61 -2.70 3.57
CA ILE A 155 9.22 -2.75 2.15
C ILE A 155 10.35 -3.32 1.29
N ASN A 156 11.58 -2.87 1.49
CA ASN A 156 12.75 -3.32 0.72
C ASN A 156 13.04 -4.81 0.96
N ILE A 157 12.94 -5.29 2.20
CA ILE A 157 13.10 -6.71 2.52
C ILE A 157 12.00 -7.55 1.86
N GLN A 158 10.73 -7.14 1.95
CA GLN A 158 9.63 -7.86 1.29
C GLN A 158 9.84 -7.91 -0.23
N LEU A 159 10.20 -6.77 -0.86
CA LEU A 159 10.49 -6.70 -2.29
C LEU A 159 11.65 -7.61 -2.69
N SER A 160 12.74 -7.62 -1.91
CA SER A 160 13.91 -8.48 -2.13
C SER A 160 13.52 -9.97 -2.12
N ARG A 161 12.67 -10.39 -1.17
CA ARG A 161 12.14 -11.77 -1.13
C ARG A 161 11.28 -12.09 -2.34
N LEU A 162 10.35 -11.22 -2.71
CA LEU A 162 9.48 -11.42 -3.87
C LEU A 162 10.28 -11.47 -5.18
N LYS A 163 11.33 -10.67 -5.32
CA LYS A 163 12.23 -10.69 -6.50
C LYS A 163 12.97 -12.01 -6.68
N LYS A 164 13.18 -12.79 -5.61
CA LYS A 164 13.75 -14.15 -5.71
C LYS A 164 12.76 -15.13 -6.37
N LEU A 165 11.46 -14.91 -6.22
CA LEU A 165 10.41 -15.73 -6.84
C LEU A 165 10.10 -15.27 -8.27
N ASN A 166 10.06 -13.95 -8.49
CA ASN A 166 9.74 -13.38 -9.80
C ASN A 166 10.51 -12.07 -10.01
N LYS A 167 11.30 -12.00 -11.08
CA LYS A 167 12.15 -10.83 -11.40
C LYS A 167 11.37 -9.52 -11.62
N ASN A 168 10.07 -9.61 -11.92
CA ASN A 168 9.16 -8.49 -12.13
C ASN A 168 8.34 -8.16 -10.87
N ALA A 169 8.72 -8.69 -9.70
CA ALA A 169 8.07 -8.34 -8.45
C ALA A 169 8.14 -6.83 -8.16
N PHE A 170 7.05 -6.29 -7.61
CA PHE A 170 6.95 -4.91 -7.16
C PHE A 170 6.15 -4.81 -5.87
N MET A 171 6.22 -3.65 -5.21
CA MET A 171 5.47 -3.36 -3.98
C MET A 171 4.40 -2.31 -4.22
N PHE A 172 3.20 -2.54 -3.68
CA PHE A 172 2.28 -1.45 -3.37
C PHE A 172 2.49 -0.94 -1.96
N ILE A 173 2.43 0.37 -1.84
CA ILE A 173 2.40 1.08 -0.57
C ILE A 173 0.98 1.57 -0.42
N ASP A 174 0.27 0.95 0.51
CA ASP A 174 -1.13 1.25 0.76
C ASP A 174 -1.20 2.51 1.62
N GLU A 175 -1.78 3.58 1.06
CA GLU A 175 -1.81 4.89 1.72
C GLU A 175 -3.23 5.49 1.79
N PRO A 176 -4.22 4.81 2.40
CA PRO A 176 -5.58 5.35 2.53
C PRO A 176 -5.62 6.67 3.31
N GLY A 177 -4.68 6.92 4.21
CA GLY A 177 -4.52 8.14 5.00
C GLY A 177 -4.09 9.37 4.20
N LEU A 178 -3.52 9.22 3.00
CA LEU A 178 -3.17 10.35 2.13
C LEU A 178 -4.39 11.19 1.72
N GLN A 179 -5.60 10.61 1.74
CA GLN A 179 -6.83 11.36 1.51
C GLN A 179 -7.06 12.46 2.58
N PHE A 180 -6.46 12.32 3.77
CA PHE A 180 -6.61 13.26 4.88
C PHE A 180 -5.47 14.28 4.97
N LEU A 181 -4.32 14.01 4.31
CA LEU A 181 -3.09 14.80 4.41
C LEU A 181 -3.32 16.30 4.17
N PHE A 182 -4.16 16.64 3.19
CA PHE A 182 -4.49 18.01 2.77
C PHE A 182 -5.83 18.53 3.31
N SER A 183 -6.47 17.78 4.22
CA SER A 183 -7.66 18.28 4.90
C SER A 183 -7.24 19.32 5.96
N ALA A 184 -8.04 20.37 6.14
CA ALA A 184 -7.81 21.38 7.19
C ALA A 184 -7.70 20.79 8.62
N MET A 185 -8.13 19.53 8.78
CA MET A 185 -8.08 18.78 10.04
C MET A 185 -6.76 18.06 10.29
N SER A 186 -5.86 17.96 9.30
CA SER A 186 -4.61 17.20 9.45
C SER A 186 -3.59 17.92 10.33
N GLY A 187 -3.52 19.26 10.32
CA GLY A 187 -2.43 19.98 10.99
C GLY A 187 -1.02 19.62 10.49
N PHE A 188 -0.92 18.78 9.45
CA PHE A 188 0.31 18.36 8.80
C PHE A 188 0.48 19.22 7.55
N GLY A 189 1.36 20.21 7.61
CA GLY A 189 1.52 21.14 6.49
C GLY A 189 2.04 20.44 5.23
N ASP A 190 1.45 20.78 4.08
CA ASP A 190 1.70 20.21 2.75
C ASP A 190 3.19 20.06 2.41
N MET A 191 4.01 21.06 2.77
CA MET A 191 5.46 21.05 2.51
C MET A 191 6.20 19.98 3.32
N LYS A 192 5.82 19.78 4.59
CA LYS A 192 6.45 18.78 5.46
C LYS A 192 6.08 17.38 4.99
N ALA A 193 4.81 17.19 4.64
CA ALA A 193 4.30 15.95 4.11
C ALA A 193 4.98 15.54 2.79
N LYS A 194 5.16 16.52 1.90
CA LYS A 194 5.91 16.34 0.67
C LYS A 194 7.35 15.92 0.93
N GLY A 195 8.06 16.63 1.82
CA GLY A 195 9.45 16.34 2.14
C GLY A 195 9.64 14.94 2.74
N ASP A 196 8.76 14.55 3.66
CA ASP A 196 8.79 13.23 4.30
C ASP A 196 8.51 12.10 3.30
N LEU A 197 7.53 12.28 2.40
CA LEU A 197 7.26 11.31 1.34
C LEU A 197 8.37 11.26 0.29
N ASP A 198 8.92 12.40 -0.15
CA ASP A 198 10.04 12.44 -1.09
C ASP A 198 11.26 11.69 -0.51
N LEU A 199 11.55 11.90 0.77
CA LEU A 199 12.61 11.17 1.48
C LEU A 199 12.30 9.68 1.53
N PHE A 200 11.10 9.30 1.95
CA PHE A 200 10.66 7.90 2.00
C PHE A 200 10.81 7.21 0.64
N PHE A 201 10.27 7.78 -0.44
CA PHE A 201 10.38 7.23 -1.79
C PHE A 201 11.81 7.18 -2.34
N SER A 202 12.71 8.03 -1.85
CA SER A 202 14.12 8.01 -2.23
C SER A 202 14.89 6.82 -1.63
N MET A 203 14.42 6.28 -0.50
CA MET A 203 15.05 5.14 0.18
C MET A 203 14.50 3.78 -0.27
N LEU A 204 13.40 3.77 -1.02
CA LEU A 204 12.76 2.54 -1.48
C LEU A 204 13.43 1.93 -2.70
N ASP A 205 13.59 0.61 -2.63
CA ASP A 205 13.93 -0.22 -3.77
C ASP A 205 12.78 -0.25 -4.79
N ARG A 206 13.14 -0.37 -6.06
CA ARG A 206 12.22 -0.26 -7.20
C ARG A 206 11.97 -1.61 -7.85
N PRO A 207 10.78 -1.89 -8.40
CA PRO A 207 9.66 -0.96 -8.58
C PRO A 207 8.74 -0.86 -7.37
N CYS A 208 8.21 0.34 -7.12
CA CYS A 208 7.18 0.58 -6.11
C CYS A 208 6.07 1.50 -6.62
N GLY A 209 4.86 1.25 -6.14
CA GLY A 209 3.69 2.04 -6.44
C GLY A 209 2.91 2.41 -5.20
N ILE A 210 2.02 3.40 -5.34
CA ILE A 210 1.02 3.70 -4.32
C ILE A 210 -0.31 3.12 -4.76
N HIS A 211 -1.04 2.56 -3.81
CA HIS A 211 -2.47 2.32 -3.96
C HIS A 211 -3.27 3.26 -3.06
N LEU A 212 -4.36 3.83 -3.59
CA LEU A 212 -5.26 4.70 -2.85
C LEU A 212 -6.72 4.57 -3.32
N CYS A 213 -7.62 4.31 -2.37
CA CYS A 213 -9.07 4.23 -2.61
C CYS A 213 -9.79 5.59 -2.54
N GLY A 214 -9.25 6.56 -1.80
CA GLY A 214 -9.87 7.87 -1.59
C GLY A 214 -9.69 8.86 -2.75
N ASN A 215 -9.94 10.14 -2.45
CA ASN A 215 -9.71 11.24 -3.38
C ASN A 215 -8.69 12.23 -2.79
N PRO A 216 -7.39 12.04 -3.06
CA PRO A 216 -6.32 12.91 -2.60
C PRO A 216 -6.12 14.07 -3.59
N ASP A 217 -5.14 14.92 -3.33
CA ASP A 217 -4.59 15.77 -4.38
C ASP A 217 -3.83 14.88 -5.39
N TRP A 218 -4.44 14.62 -6.55
CA TRP A 218 -3.83 13.79 -7.59
C TRP A 218 -2.59 14.43 -8.22
N ASP A 219 -2.51 15.76 -8.27
CA ASP A 219 -1.31 16.43 -8.80
C ASP A 219 -0.13 16.19 -7.88
N PHE A 220 -0.35 16.24 -6.56
CA PHE A 220 0.65 15.86 -5.58
C PHE A 220 1.17 14.42 -5.83
N LEU A 221 0.28 13.44 -5.90
CA LEU A 221 0.69 12.03 -6.08
C LEU A 221 1.38 11.77 -7.42
N LEU A 222 0.87 12.30 -8.52
CA LEU A 222 1.43 12.11 -9.85
C LEU A 222 2.82 12.78 -9.99
N ASN A 223 3.12 13.78 -9.16
CA ASN A 223 4.44 14.41 -9.12
C ASN A 223 5.43 13.70 -8.18
N LEU A 224 5.00 12.74 -7.35
CA LEU A 224 5.92 11.90 -6.55
C LEU A 224 6.72 10.96 -7.46
N ASN A 225 7.91 10.55 -7.01
CA ASN A 225 8.73 9.58 -7.72
C ASN A 225 8.18 8.16 -7.57
N LEU A 226 7.14 7.82 -8.33
CA LEU A 226 6.42 6.54 -8.31
C LEU A 226 6.49 5.83 -9.66
N ASP A 227 6.58 4.49 -9.63
CA ASP A 227 6.54 3.66 -10.85
C ASP A 227 5.10 3.26 -11.22
N ILE A 228 4.22 3.08 -10.21
CA ILE A 228 2.83 2.65 -10.39
C ILE A 228 1.89 3.52 -9.55
N LEU A 229 0.76 3.90 -10.13
CA LEU A 229 -0.38 4.46 -9.41
C LEU A 229 -1.58 3.53 -9.55
N SER A 230 -2.07 3.01 -8.43
CA SER A 230 -3.31 2.25 -8.35
C SER A 230 -4.38 3.09 -7.68
N LEU A 231 -5.52 3.26 -8.35
CA LEU A 231 -6.60 4.14 -7.88
C LEU A 231 -7.99 3.57 -8.14
N ASP A 232 -8.94 3.94 -7.29
CA ASP A 232 -10.36 3.73 -7.51
C ASP A 232 -10.88 4.67 -8.61
N ILE A 233 -10.76 4.23 -9.87
CA ILE A 233 -11.33 4.96 -11.01
C ILE A 233 -12.85 4.84 -11.04
N TYR A 234 -13.41 3.78 -10.44
CA TYR A 234 -14.86 3.63 -10.31
C TYR A 234 -15.46 4.81 -9.52
N THR A 235 -14.81 5.34 -8.49
CA THR A 235 -15.38 6.52 -7.80
C THR A 235 -14.85 7.83 -8.37
N ASN A 236 -13.60 7.85 -8.85
CA ASN A 236 -12.87 9.09 -9.10
C ASN A 236 -12.64 9.44 -10.59
N ALA A 237 -13.25 8.74 -11.55
CA ALA A 237 -13.03 8.94 -12.98
C ALA A 237 -13.07 10.41 -13.44
N GLU A 238 -14.10 11.15 -13.04
CA GLU A 238 -14.28 12.56 -13.44
C GLU A 238 -13.17 13.45 -12.87
N ILE A 239 -12.94 13.34 -11.56
CA ILE A 239 -11.94 14.13 -10.84
C ILE A 239 -10.55 13.81 -11.38
N PHE A 240 -10.18 12.54 -11.47
CA PHE A 240 -8.89 12.10 -12.01
C PHE A 240 -8.67 12.62 -13.44
N SER A 241 -9.70 12.55 -14.29
CA SER A 241 -9.63 13.07 -15.65
C SER A 241 -9.36 14.58 -15.74
N SER A 242 -9.58 15.35 -14.68
CA SER A 242 -9.23 16.78 -14.64
C SER A 242 -7.71 17.03 -14.55
N TYR A 243 -6.93 16.05 -14.09
CA TYR A 243 -5.47 16.13 -13.91
C TYR A 243 -4.67 15.67 -15.14
N ALA A 244 -5.22 15.83 -16.34
CA ALA A 244 -4.63 15.31 -17.58
C ALA A 244 -3.15 15.69 -17.76
N SER A 245 -2.77 16.95 -17.50
CA SER A 245 -1.36 17.37 -17.64
C SER A 245 -0.39 16.57 -16.74
N SER A 246 -0.82 16.23 -15.53
CA SER A 246 -0.02 15.49 -14.54
C SER A 246 -0.01 14.00 -14.84
N ILE A 247 -1.14 13.47 -15.30
CA ILE A 247 -1.24 12.10 -15.81
C ILE A 247 -0.30 11.92 -16.99
N LYS A 248 -0.27 12.88 -17.92
CA LYS A 248 0.64 12.86 -19.06
C LYS A 248 2.09 12.79 -18.63
N ARG A 249 2.52 13.65 -17.71
CA ARG A 249 3.91 13.64 -17.18
C ARG A 249 4.25 12.31 -16.52
N PHE A 250 3.31 11.70 -15.80
CA PHE A 250 3.49 10.40 -15.14
C PHE A 250 3.67 9.27 -16.15
N ILE A 251 2.86 9.22 -17.20
CA ILE A 251 2.95 8.19 -18.25
C ILE A 251 4.18 8.43 -19.15
N ASP A 252 4.45 9.68 -19.55
CA ASP A 252 5.58 10.04 -20.43
C ASP A 252 6.94 9.66 -19.80
N ARG A 253 7.05 9.63 -18.46
CA ARG A 253 8.24 9.14 -17.74
C ARG A 253 8.27 7.62 -17.49
N GLY A 254 7.29 6.89 -18.01
CA GLY A 254 7.19 5.43 -17.92
C GLY A 254 6.36 4.89 -16.76
N GLY A 255 5.58 5.73 -16.07
CA GLY A 255 4.69 5.31 -15.00
C GLY A 255 3.52 4.47 -15.50
N VAL A 256 3.06 3.52 -14.68
CA VAL A 256 1.95 2.60 -14.99
C VAL A 256 0.72 2.94 -14.13
N ILE A 257 -0.46 2.95 -14.75
CA ILE A 257 -1.73 3.17 -14.04
C ILE A 257 -2.46 1.84 -13.90
N VAL A 258 -2.91 1.53 -12.68
CA VAL A 258 -3.79 0.40 -12.36
C VAL A 258 -5.20 0.94 -12.13
N TRP A 259 -6.12 0.55 -13.01
CA TRP A 259 -7.48 1.06 -13.07
C TRP A 259 -8.40 0.25 -12.16
N GLY A 260 -8.63 0.71 -10.93
CA GLY A 260 -9.56 0.11 -9.99
C GLY A 260 -11.01 0.33 -10.40
N ILE A 261 -11.49 -0.48 -11.34
CA ILE A 261 -12.83 -0.35 -11.93
C ILE A 261 -13.90 -1.18 -11.21
N VAL A 262 -13.52 -2.24 -10.49
CA VAL A 262 -14.49 -3.09 -9.78
C VAL A 262 -14.83 -2.46 -8.43
N PRO A 263 -16.10 -2.09 -8.16
CA PRO A 263 -16.48 -1.51 -6.87
C PRO A 263 -16.39 -2.53 -5.74
N THR A 264 -15.90 -2.09 -4.58
CA THR A 264 -15.74 -2.94 -3.38
C THR A 264 -17.01 -2.99 -2.51
N GLY A 265 -17.89 -1.99 -2.64
CA GLY A 265 -19.16 -1.94 -1.92
C GLY A 265 -20.23 -2.81 -2.57
N PHE A 266 -20.86 -3.68 -1.78
CA PHE A 266 -21.86 -4.64 -2.24
C PHE A 266 -22.99 -4.00 -3.07
N GLU A 267 -23.56 -2.89 -2.58
CA GLU A 267 -24.66 -2.19 -3.26
C GLU A 267 -24.29 -1.63 -4.64
N ASN A 268 -23.04 -1.22 -4.83
CA ASN A 268 -22.55 -0.74 -6.13
C ASN A 268 -22.21 -1.92 -7.03
N PHE A 269 -21.56 -2.95 -6.47
CA PHE A 269 -21.21 -4.16 -7.22
C PHE A 269 -22.45 -4.88 -7.79
N GLU A 270 -23.53 -5.01 -7.02
CA GLU A 270 -24.76 -5.66 -7.49
C GLU A 270 -25.44 -4.94 -8.66
N LYS A 271 -25.17 -3.65 -8.86
CA LYS A 271 -25.73 -2.85 -9.97
C LYS A 271 -24.92 -2.97 -11.24
N GLU A 272 -23.71 -3.53 -11.16
CA GLU A 272 -22.75 -3.59 -12.24
C GLU A 272 -22.69 -4.98 -12.88
N ASN A 273 -22.28 -5.01 -14.14
CA ASN A 273 -21.94 -6.22 -14.86
C ASN A 273 -20.70 -5.98 -15.73
N ILE A 274 -20.20 -7.03 -16.38
CA ILE A 274 -18.97 -6.94 -17.20
C ILE A 274 -19.09 -5.84 -18.26
N ALA A 275 -20.23 -5.72 -18.95
CA ALA A 275 -20.41 -4.74 -20.01
C ALA A 275 -20.46 -3.31 -19.46
N SER A 276 -21.12 -3.07 -18.33
CA SER A 276 -21.18 -1.73 -17.74
C SER A 276 -19.83 -1.27 -17.22
N LEU A 277 -19.05 -2.16 -16.59
CA LEU A 277 -17.69 -1.85 -16.12
C LEU A 277 -16.74 -1.56 -17.29
N ILE A 278 -16.80 -2.33 -18.37
CA ILE A 278 -16.00 -2.09 -19.59
C ILE A 278 -16.35 -0.72 -20.18
N ASN A 279 -17.64 -0.45 -20.41
CA ASN A 279 -18.07 0.82 -20.99
C ASN A 279 -17.57 2.02 -20.17
N ARG A 280 -17.67 1.92 -18.84
CA ARG A 280 -17.26 2.99 -17.94
C ARG A 280 -15.74 3.26 -17.96
N LEU A 281 -14.96 2.19 -18.06
CA LEU A 281 -13.51 2.30 -18.21
C LEU A 281 -13.12 2.91 -19.56
N GLU A 282 -13.75 2.45 -20.65
CA GLU A 282 -13.54 2.98 -21.99
C GLU A 282 -13.95 4.45 -22.11
N GLU A 283 -15.07 4.87 -21.51
CA GLU A 283 -15.49 6.26 -21.44
C GLU A 283 -14.43 7.14 -20.75
N THR A 284 -13.86 6.65 -19.65
CA THR A 284 -12.77 7.34 -18.95
C THR A 284 -11.54 7.49 -19.86
N TRP A 285 -11.15 6.42 -20.55
CA TRP A 285 -10.03 6.48 -21.50
C TRP A 285 -10.31 7.39 -22.69
N GLN A 286 -11.53 7.44 -23.22
CA GLN A 286 -11.91 8.36 -24.28
C GLN A 286 -11.81 9.83 -23.82
N VAL A 287 -12.21 10.13 -22.58
CA VAL A 287 -12.06 11.48 -22.01
C VAL A 287 -10.58 11.84 -21.88
N LEU A 288 -9.75 10.95 -21.35
CA LEU A 288 -8.31 11.15 -21.23
C LEU A 288 -7.64 11.31 -22.60
N SER A 289 -7.99 10.48 -23.57
CA SER A 289 -7.47 10.55 -24.94
C SER A 289 -7.80 11.88 -25.62
N LYS A 290 -9.02 12.40 -25.46
CA LYS A 290 -9.40 13.75 -25.94
C LYS A 290 -8.59 14.87 -25.28
N LYS A 291 -8.02 14.64 -24.10
CA LYS A 291 -7.14 15.56 -23.38
C LYS A 291 -5.65 15.32 -23.69
N GLY A 292 -5.32 14.42 -24.62
CA GLY A 292 -3.95 14.17 -25.09
C GLY A 292 -3.14 13.19 -24.24
N ILE A 293 -3.82 12.31 -23.50
CA ILE A 293 -3.23 11.17 -22.77
C ILE A 293 -3.20 9.94 -23.65
#